data_AF-A0AAD3GZW4-F1
#
_entry.id   AF-A0AAD3GZW4-F1
#
_cell.length_a   1.000
_cell.length_b   1.000
_cell.length_c   1.000
_cell.angle_alpha   90.00
_cell.angle_beta   90.00
_cell.angle_gamma   90.00
#
_symmetry.space_group_name_H-M   'P 1'
#
loop_
_entity.id
_entity.type
_entity.pdbx_description
1 polymer ?
#
loop_
_entity_poly.entity_id
_entity_poly.type
_entity_poly.pdbx_seq_one_letter_code
_entity_poly.pdbx_strand_id
1 'polypeptide(L)'
;MSDTNNKKRKADASSTSSKSSKKSSKSKSKSSTLDNFSPYTLEEIRQNITQLADKVPAVPDEGIDPLNNKEVRAWAAQMQAIIEEFNLLLCCVSSATYRWGTDRSGAADQHLGLLSSELGNAQDQISTSVTPRLSNVLAPVVDLVTKESITTTREMDAKDVEKWIEDNKSNWENYYDGYVPSPQETESKKNGNKIETSVKTTKIGDGKVKVEQKINYFAQEENDPAFIRLCSLILSRNATMLKHVLLTNFQKVGKCIDDYLKATKKDGQSQRNAFAY
;
A
#
# COMPACT_ATOMS: atom_id res chain seq x y z
N MET A 1 -47.98 -39.36 25.84
CA MET A 1 -47.08 -39.73 26.95
C MET A 1 -45.66 -39.43 26.51
N SER A 2 -45.03 -38.47 27.20
CA SER A 2 -43.59 -38.18 27.32
C SER A 2 -43.42 -36.68 27.54
N ASP A 3 -43.70 -36.27 28.78
CA ASP A 3 -43.32 -34.98 29.36
C ASP A 3 -41.79 -34.89 29.49
N THR A 4 -41.19 -33.71 29.25
CA THR A 4 -39.87 -33.40 29.81
C THR A 4 -39.69 -31.91 30.08
N ASN A 5 -39.97 -31.59 31.34
CA ASN A 5 -39.36 -30.63 32.26
C ASN A 5 -38.48 -29.46 31.77
N ASN A 6 -39.02 -28.28 32.11
CA ASN A 6 -38.41 -27.05 32.59
C ASN A 6 -37.16 -27.21 33.50
N LYS A 7 -36.10 -26.42 33.28
CA LYS A 7 -35.19 -26.00 34.38
C LYS A 7 -34.58 -24.61 34.16
N LYS A 8 -35.20 -23.66 34.84
CA LYS A 8 -34.81 -22.27 35.11
C LYS A 8 -33.47 -22.23 35.88
N ARG A 9 -32.51 -21.42 35.43
CA ARG A 9 -31.35 -20.98 36.26
C ARG A 9 -31.28 -19.45 36.26
N LYS A 10 -31.57 -18.88 37.42
CA LYS A 10 -31.18 -17.53 37.88
C LYS A 10 -29.72 -17.60 38.35
N ALA A 11 -28.93 -16.57 38.08
CA ALA A 11 -27.75 -16.24 38.89
C ALA A 11 -27.55 -14.73 38.90
N ASP A 12 -27.17 -14.25 40.08
CA ASP A 12 -27.28 -12.89 40.58
C ASP A 12 -26.21 -11.91 40.08
N ALA A 13 -26.54 -10.64 40.31
CA ALA A 13 -25.66 -9.50 40.23
C ALA A 13 -24.50 -9.58 41.23
N SER A 14 -23.34 -9.04 40.86
CA SER A 14 -22.51 -8.33 41.82
C SER A 14 -21.82 -7.14 41.16
N SER A 15 -22.12 -5.99 41.74
CA SER A 15 -21.56 -4.67 41.52
C SER A 15 -20.23 -4.53 42.23
N THR A 16 -19.20 -3.96 41.58
CA THR A 16 -18.09 -3.34 42.30
C THR A 16 -17.72 -2.03 41.66
N SER A 17 -18.22 -0.96 42.27
CA SER A 17 -17.77 0.41 42.12
C SER A 17 -16.41 0.60 42.79
N SER A 18 -15.44 1.20 42.10
CA SER A 18 -14.27 1.80 42.76
C SER A 18 -13.99 3.20 42.21
N LYS A 19 -13.93 4.12 43.18
CA LYS A 19 -13.83 5.57 43.10
C LYS A 19 -12.42 6.04 42.71
N SER A 20 -12.40 7.03 41.83
CA SER A 20 -11.57 8.24 41.82
C SER A 20 -10.30 8.31 42.68
N SER A 21 -9.17 8.61 42.03
CA SER A 21 -8.17 9.51 42.61
C SER A 21 -7.63 10.48 41.54
N LYS A 22 -8.00 11.75 41.70
CA LYS A 22 -7.47 12.92 40.99
C LYS A 22 -6.06 13.21 41.50
N LYS A 23 -5.05 13.21 40.63
CA LYS A 23 -3.80 13.95 40.88
C LYS A 23 -3.33 14.59 39.57
N SER A 24 -3.61 15.88 39.45
CA SER A 24 -3.22 16.75 38.35
C SER A 24 -1.76 17.15 38.47
N SER A 25 -0.86 16.49 37.74
CA SER A 25 0.47 17.01 37.44
C SER A 25 0.42 17.73 36.09
N LYS A 26 0.51 19.05 36.14
CA LYS A 26 0.52 19.94 34.97
C LYS A 26 1.92 19.93 34.34
N SER A 27 2.24 18.89 33.59
CA SER A 27 3.37 18.90 32.66
C SER A 27 2.91 19.59 31.37
N LYS A 28 3.51 20.74 31.05
CA LYS A 28 3.41 21.35 29.72
C LYS A 28 4.16 20.44 28.74
N SER A 29 3.51 19.41 28.23
CA SER A 29 3.97 18.75 27.01
C SER A 29 3.77 19.73 25.85
N LYS A 30 4.81 19.93 25.06
CA LYS A 30 4.69 20.55 23.73
C LYS A 30 3.61 19.75 22.98
N SER A 31 2.47 20.38 22.72
CA SER A 31 1.43 19.89 21.82
C SER A 31 2.11 19.61 20.48
N SER A 32 2.40 18.33 20.26
CA SER A 32 2.73 17.77 18.97
C SER A 32 1.54 18.00 18.05
N THR A 33 1.82 18.26 16.78
CA THR A 33 0.93 18.50 15.63
C THR A 33 -0.10 17.39 15.32
N LEU A 34 -0.51 16.62 16.33
CA LEU A 34 -1.47 15.52 16.29
C LEU A 34 -2.90 15.95 16.68
N ASP A 35 -3.09 17.21 17.11
CA ASP A 35 -4.35 17.64 17.76
C ASP A 35 -5.56 17.80 16.81
N ASN A 36 -5.43 17.53 15.51
CA ASN A 36 -6.53 17.66 14.54
C ASN A 36 -6.82 16.38 13.72
N PHE A 37 -6.44 15.20 14.21
CA PHE A 37 -6.86 13.96 13.54
C PHE A 37 -8.32 13.62 13.90
N SER A 38 -9.25 14.02 13.05
CA SER A 38 -10.64 13.53 13.10
C SER A 38 -10.78 12.32 12.19
N PRO A 39 -11.32 11.19 12.67
CA PRO A 39 -11.63 10.07 11.79
C PRO A 39 -12.71 10.49 10.79
N TYR A 40 -12.64 9.95 9.57
CA TYR A 40 -13.66 10.19 8.57
C TYR A 40 -15.01 9.63 9.02
N THR A 41 -16.04 10.46 8.87
CA THR A 41 -17.44 10.03 8.97
C THR A 41 -17.84 9.24 7.74
N LEU A 42 -18.91 8.44 7.86
CA LEU A 42 -19.37 7.62 6.75
C LEU A 42 -19.91 8.48 5.59
N GLU A 43 -20.51 9.64 5.89
CA GLU A 43 -20.88 10.65 4.91
C GLU A 43 -19.67 11.21 4.14
N GLU A 44 -18.57 11.52 4.83
CA GLU A 44 -17.34 12.00 4.18
C GLU A 44 -16.71 10.91 3.31
N ILE A 45 -16.66 9.67 3.79
CA ILE A 45 -16.19 8.52 2.99
C ILE A 45 -17.01 8.41 1.70
N ARG A 46 -18.33 8.49 1.80
CA ARG A 46 -19.24 8.45 0.63
C ARG A 46 -18.98 9.60 -0.34
N GLN A 47 -18.78 10.82 0.17
CA GLN A 47 -18.46 11.98 -0.66
C GLN A 47 -17.11 11.79 -1.37
N ASN A 48 -16.09 11.31 -0.68
CA ASN A 48 -14.78 11.04 -1.25
C ASN A 48 -14.83 9.94 -2.31
N ILE A 49 -15.59 8.86 -2.11
CA ILE A 49 -15.81 7.82 -3.14
C ILE A 49 -16.49 8.41 -4.38
N THR A 50 -17.42 9.36 -4.20
CA THR A 50 -18.07 10.05 -5.32
C THR A 50 -17.07 10.93 -6.08
N GLN A 51 -16.25 11.70 -5.36
CA GLN A 51 -15.20 12.53 -5.95
C GLN A 51 -14.12 11.70 -6.65
N LEU A 52 -13.84 10.49 -6.17
CA LEU A 52 -12.94 9.55 -6.84
C LEU A 52 -13.44 9.15 -8.22
N ALA A 53 -14.76 9.02 -8.41
CA ALA A 53 -15.34 8.71 -9.71
C ALA A 53 -15.04 9.81 -10.74
N ASP A 54 -15.04 11.08 -10.32
CA ASP A 54 -14.72 12.22 -11.18
C ASP A 54 -13.21 12.29 -11.54
N LYS A 55 -12.34 11.73 -10.69
CA LYS A 55 -10.89 11.64 -10.93
C LYS A 55 -10.51 10.53 -11.92
N VAL A 56 -11.41 9.58 -12.21
CA VAL A 56 -11.12 8.43 -13.10
C VAL A 56 -10.80 8.95 -14.51
N PRO A 57 -9.61 8.63 -15.06
CA PRO A 57 -9.18 9.18 -16.34
C PRO A 57 -10.19 8.87 -17.46
N ALA A 58 -10.40 9.86 -18.32
CA ALA A 58 -11.12 9.64 -19.57
C ALA A 58 -10.32 8.70 -20.48
N VAL A 59 -11.02 7.87 -21.22
CA VAL A 59 -10.43 7.12 -22.33
C VAL A 59 -10.75 7.93 -23.58
N PRO A 60 -9.75 8.33 -24.40
CA PRO A 60 -10.01 9.03 -25.65
C PRO A 60 -10.94 8.22 -26.57
N ASP A 61 -11.71 8.89 -27.44
CA ASP A 61 -12.62 8.21 -28.36
C ASP A 61 -11.89 7.29 -29.34
N GLU A 62 -10.66 7.65 -29.73
CA GLU A 62 -9.78 6.83 -30.56
C GLU A 62 -9.09 5.69 -29.78
N GLY A 63 -9.29 5.63 -28.46
CA GLY A 63 -8.58 4.74 -27.55
C GLY A 63 -7.23 5.33 -27.09
N ILE A 64 -6.49 4.53 -26.32
CA ILE A 64 -5.12 4.85 -25.91
C ILE A 64 -4.18 4.21 -26.93
N ASP A 65 -3.21 4.95 -27.47
CA ASP A 65 -2.23 4.38 -28.41
C ASP A 65 -1.34 3.34 -27.70
N PRO A 66 -1.42 2.04 -28.06
CA PRO A 66 -0.62 1.01 -27.41
C PRO A 66 0.88 1.11 -27.72
N LEU A 67 1.29 1.90 -28.73
CA LEU A 67 2.69 2.15 -29.04
C LEU A 67 3.29 3.27 -28.19
N ASN A 68 2.45 4.15 -27.64
CA ASN A 68 2.87 5.22 -26.75
C ASN A 68 2.95 4.72 -25.30
N ASN A 69 4.01 3.97 -24.99
CA ASN A 69 4.24 3.41 -23.65
C ASN A 69 4.15 4.46 -22.52
N LYS A 70 4.52 5.71 -22.79
CA LYS A 70 4.47 6.78 -21.79
C LYS A 70 3.03 7.12 -21.42
N GLU A 71 2.14 7.24 -22.40
CA GLU A 71 0.73 7.54 -22.19
C GLU A 71 0.00 6.37 -21.53
N VAL A 72 0.24 5.14 -21.99
CA VAL A 72 -0.33 3.93 -21.40
C VAL A 72 0.09 3.79 -19.92
N ARG A 73 1.37 3.99 -19.61
CA ARG A 73 1.86 3.96 -18.21
C ARG A 73 1.29 5.10 -17.37
N ALA A 74 1.16 6.30 -17.92
CA ALA A 74 0.58 7.44 -17.20
C ALA A 74 -0.90 7.18 -16.85
N TRP A 75 -1.68 6.68 -17.81
CA TRP A 75 -3.07 6.30 -17.58
C TRP A 75 -3.18 5.17 -16.54
N ALA A 76 -2.32 4.15 -16.65
CA ALA A 76 -2.30 3.04 -15.71
C ALA A 76 -1.94 3.49 -14.28
N ALA A 77 -0.95 4.38 -14.15
CA ALA A 77 -0.52 4.93 -12.86
C ALA A 77 -1.63 5.75 -12.19
N GLN A 78 -2.35 6.56 -12.98
CA GLN A 78 -3.49 7.32 -12.45
C GLN A 78 -4.63 6.39 -11.99
N MET A 79 -4.95 5.35 -12.76
CA MET A 79 -5.92 4.33 -12.35
C MET A 79 -5.49 3.61 -11.06
N GLN A 80 -4.22 3.23 -10.95
CA GLN A 80 -3.66 2.56 -9.77
C GLN A 80 -3.77 3.44 -8.51
N ALA A 81 -3.39 4.73 -8.61
CA ALA A 81 -3.49 5.68 -7.50
C ALA A 81 -4.94 5.83 -7.00
N ILE A 82 -5.91 5.86 -7.91
CA ILE A 82 -7.34 5.94 -7.56
C ILE A 82 -7.82 4.67 -6.86
N ILE A 83 -7.38 3.49 -7.30
CA ILE A 83 -7.70 2.20 -6.65
C ILE A 83 -7.12 2.15 -5.24
N GLU A 84 -5.91 2.64 -5.05
CA GLU A 84 -5.26 2.72 -3.73
C GLU A 84 -6.02 3.69 -2.80
N GLU A 85 -6.36 4.88 -3.28
CA GLU A 85 -7.17 5.86 -2.53
C GLU A 85 -8.53 5.26 -2.15
N PHE A 86 -9.18 4.56 -3.07
CA PHE A 86 -10.43 3.85 -2.81
C PHE A 86 -10.28 2.77 -1.73
N ASN A 87 -9.26 1.91 -1.82
CA ASN A 87 -9.00 0.87 -0.83
C ASN A 87 -8.74 1.44 0.57
N LEU A 88 -8.01 2.56 0.66
CA LEU A 88 -7.80 3.27 1.93
C LEU A 88 -9.13 3.76 2.54
N LEU A 89 -10.02 4.33 1.72
CA LEU A 89 -11.36 4.75 2.17
C LEU A 89 -12.19 3.55 2.66
N LEU A 90 -12.09 2.39 2.01
CA LEU A 90 -12.80 1.18 2.44
C LEU A 90 -12.34 0.69 3.81
N CYS A 91 -11.03 0.75 4.09
CA CYS A 91 -10.51 0.43 5.42
C CYS A 91 -11.14 1.32 6.50
N CYS A 92 -11.41 2.59 6.20
CA CYS A 92 -12.06 3.52 7.13
C CYS A 92 -13.54 3.18 7.38
N VAL A 93 -14.25 2.51 6.45
CA VAL A 93 -15.66 2.15 6.63
C VAL A 93 -15.85 1.25 7.85
N SER A 94 -14.95 0.30 8.08
CA SER A 94 -15.01 -0.58 9.26
C SER A 94 -15.02 0.22 10.56
N SER A 95 -14.13 1.19 10.70
CA SER A 95 -14.04 2.07 11.87
C SER A 95 -15.24 3.02 11.99
N ALA A 96 -15.72 3.59 10.88
CA ALA A 96 -16.85 4.51 10.85
C ALA A 96 -18.19 3.82 11.17
N THR A 97 -18.30 2.54 10.83
CA THR A 97 -19.47 1.70 11.13
C THR A 97 -19.37 1.00 12.47
N TYR A 98 -18.24 1.12 13.19
CA TYR A 98 -18.03 0.50 14.49
C TYR A 98 -18.60 1.37 15.63
N ARG A 99 -19.90 1.22 15.91
CA ARG A 99 -20.49 1.65 17.18
C ARG A 99 -20.41 0.52 18.22
N TRP A 100 -19.79 0.83 19.36
CA TRP A 100 -19.97 0.09 20.61
C TRP A 100 -21.42 0.24 21.06
N GLY A 101 -22.22 -0.82 20.97
CA GLY A 101 -23.57 -0.83 21.50
C GLY A 101 -24.36 -2.04 20.99
N THR A 102 -24.94 -2.80 21.91
CA THR A 102 -25.81 -3.96 21.69
C THR A 102 -27.17 -3.61 21.08
N ASP A 103 -27.42 -2.34 20.74
CA ASP A 103 -28.75 -1.82 20.44
C ASP A 103 -28.90 -1.34 18.98
N ARG A 104 -28.24 -2.02 18.03
CA ARG A 104 -28.62 -1.84 16.62
C ARG A 104 -29.94 -2.56 16.39
N SER A 105 -30.88 -1.92 15.67
CA SER A 105 -32.05 -2.67 15.24
C SER A 105 -31.64 -3.75 14.24
N GLY A 106 -32.49 -4.78 14.09
CA GLY A 106 -32.27 -5.81 13.07
C GLY A 106 -32.15 -5.23 11.65
N ALA A 107 -32.74 -4.06 11.37
CA ALA A 107 -32.62 -3.43 10.05
C ALA A 107 -31.22 -2.84 9.82
N ALA A 108 -30.66 -2.09 10.78
CA ALA A 108 -29.31 -1.54 10.63
C ALA A 108 -28.24 -2.65 10.58
N ASP A 109 -28.46 -3.76 11.27
CA ASP A 109 -27.57 -4.92 11.23
C ASP A 109 -27.61 -5.64 9.87
N GLN A 110 -28.81 -5.85 9.30
CA GLN A 110 -28.97 -6.38 7.94
C GLN A 110 -28.28 -5.51 6.90
N HIS A 111 -28.46 -4.19 6.97
CA HIS A 111 -27.81 -3.26 6.04
C HIS A 111 -26.29 -3.20 6.21
N LEU A 112 -25.77 -3.41 7.44
CA LEU A 112 -24.34 -3.54 7.67
C LEU A 112 -23.78 -4.80 7.02
N GLY A 113 -24.47 -5.93 7.14
CA GLY A 113 -24.08 -7.18 6.48
C GLY A 113 -24.04 -7.03 4.96
N LEU A 114 -25.06 -6.39 4.37
CA LEU A 114 -25.08 -6.06 2.94
C LEU A 114 -23.93 -5.14 2.54
N LEU A 115 -23.68 -4.08 3.31
CA LEU A 115 -22.55 -3.18 3.07
C LEU A 115 -21.23 -3.95 3.08
N SER A 116 -20.97 -4.76 4.11
CA SER A 116 -19.74 -5.53 4.23
C SER A 116 -19.53 -6.52 3.08
N SER A 117 -20.60 -7.19 2.64
CA SER A 117 -20.57 -8.12 1.50
C SER A 117 -20.23 -7.39 0.20
N GLU A 118 -20.87 -6.24 -0.06
CA GLU A 118 -20.64 -5.46 -1.28
C GLU A 118 -19.27 -4.80 -1.30
N LEU A 119 -18.72 -4.39 -0.14
CA LEU A 119 -17.33 -3.93 -0.05
C LEU A 119 -16.34 -5.02 -0.47
N GLY A 120 -16.51 -6.24 0.07
CA GLY A 120 -15.67 -7.38 -0.30
C GLY A 120 -15.78 -7.70 -1.79
N ASN A 121 -17.00 -7.79 -2.31
CA ASN A 121 -17.26 -8.05 -3.73
C ASN A 121 -16.62 -6.99 -4.65
N ALA A 122 -16.68 -5.71 -4.26
CA ALA A 122 -16.06 -4.63 -5.02
C ALA A 122 -14.53 -4.72 -5.03
N GLN A 123 -13.92 -5.00 -3.88
CA GLN A 123 -12.47 -5.19 -3.76
C GLN A 123 -12.01 -6.40 -4.59
N ASP A 124 -12.72 -7.52 -4.51
CA ASP A 124 -12.40 -8.73 -5.26
C ASP A 124 -12.49 -8.50 -6.77
N GLN A 125 -13.54 -7.83 -7.25
CA GLN A 125 -13.68 -7.50 -8.67
C GLN A 125 -12.55 -6.61 -9.18
N ILE A 126 -12.19 -5.56 -8.43
CA ILE A 126 -11.10 -4.65 -8.80
C ILE A 126 -9.74 -5.38 -8.75
N SER A 127 -9.51 -6.16 -7.71
CA SER A 127 -8.28 -6.93 -7.48
C SER A 127 -8.05 -8.00 -8.56
N THR A 128 -9.11 -8.69 -8.99
CA THR A 128 -9.01 -9.75 -9.99
C THR A 128 -9.02 -9.25 -11.44
N SER A 129 -9.76 -8.17 -11.72
CA SER A 129 -10.00 -7.73 -13.11
C SER A 129 -9.12 -6.56 -13.55
N VAL A 130 -8.84 -5.61 -12.65
CA VAL A 130 -8.18 -4.33 -12.99
C VAL A 130 -6.71 -4.36 -12.59
N THR A 131 -6.42 -4.65 -11.32
CA THR A 131 -5.08 -4.58 -10.72
C THR A 131 -4.01 -5.37 -11.49
N PRO A 132 -4.24 -6.63 -11.94
CA PRO A 132 -3.19 -7.40 -12.61
C PRO A 132 -2.80 -6.77 -13.96
N ARG A 133 -3.77 -6.17 -14.66
CA ARG A 133 -3.54 -5.53 -15.96
C ARG A 133 -2.76 -4.23 -15.83
N LEU A 134 -3.02 -3.46 -14.76
CA LEU A 134 -2.23 -2.28 -14.43
C LEU A 134 -0.81 -2.68 -14.02
N SER A 135 -0.67 -3.67 -13.14
CA SER A 135 0.61 -4.16 -12.63
C SER A 135 1.53 -4.63 -13.75
N ASN A 136 1.02 -5.38 -14.73
CA ASN A 136 1.81 -5.86 -15.87
C ASN A 136 2.47 -4.73 -16.70
N VAL A 137 1.86 -3.54 -16.72
CA VAL A 137 2.39 -2.38 -17.45
C VAL A 137 3.25 -1.49 -16.55
N LEU A 138 2.90 -1.36 -15.27
CA LEU A 138 3.61 -0.50 -14.32
C LEU A 138 4.90 -1.14 -13.81
N ALA A 139 4.83 -2.43 -13.48
CA ALA A 139 5.91 -3.24 -12.94
C ALA A 139 6.14 -4.48 -13.82
N PRO A 140 6.66 -4.31 -15.05
CA PRO A 140 7.05 -5.44 -15.89
C PRO A 140 8.19 -6.22 -15.24
N VAL A 141 8.36 -7.49 -15.61
CA VAL A 141 9.51 -8.28 -15.18
C VAL A 141 10.78 -7.69 -15.80
N VAL A 142 11.72 -7.31 -14.94
CA VAL A 142 13.00 -6.72 -15.33
C VAL A 142 14.10 -7.60 -14.77
N ASP A 143 15.06 -7.96 -15.63
CA ASP A 143 16.27 -8.65 -15.20
C ASP A 143 17.36 -7.63 -14.85
N LEU A 144 18.10 -7.94 -13.78
CA LEU A 144 19.32 -7.20 -13.44
C LEU A 144 20.45 -7.71 -14.31
N VAL A 145 20.80 -6.93 -15.33
CA VAL A 145 21.88 -7.27 -16.26
C VAL A 145 23.11 -6.43 -15.93
N THR A 146 24.29 -7.06 -15.89
CA THR A 146 25.57 -6.34 -15.80
C THR A 146 25.81 -5.58 -17.10
N LYS A 147 25.61 -4.27 -17.08
CA LYS A 147 25.75 -3.42 -18.26
C LYS A 147 27.19 -3.12 -18.59
N GLU A 148 28.00 -2.85 -17.57
CA GLU A 148 29.41 -2.50 -17.73
C GLU A 148 30.21 -3.05 -16.54
N SER A 149 31.38 -3.59 -16.82
CA SER A 149 32.34 -3.97 -15.78
C SER A 149 33.66 -3.28 -16.02
N ILE A 150 34.06 -2.41 -15.09
CA ILE A 150 35.36 -1.72 -15.14
C ILE A 150 36.32 -2.47 -14.22
N THR A 151 37.38 -3.04 -14.80
CA THR A 151 38.46 -3.68 -14.04
C THR A 151 39.67 -2.75 -14.03
N THR A 152 40.03 -2.26 -12.86
CA THR A 152 41.24 -1.47 -12.65
C THR A 152 42.29 -2.33 -11.95
N THR A 153 43.45 -2.49 -12.59
CA THR A 153 44.57 -3.24 -12.04
C THR A 153 45.69 -2.29 -11.67
N ARG A 154 46.22 -2.42 -10.43
CA ARG A 154 47.38 -1.64 -9.97
C ARG A 154 48.34 -2.54 -9.21
N GLU A 155 49.63 -2.27 -9.35
CA GLU A 155 50.67 -2.88 -8.53
C GLU A 155 51.10 -1.87 -7.46
N MET A 156 51.11 -2.31 -6.20
CA MET A 156 51.45 -1.46 -5.06
C MET A 156 52.32 -2.24 -4.07
N ASP A 157 53.12 -1.54 -3.28
CA ASP A 157 53.84 -2.15 -2.18
C ASP A 157 52.87 -2.56 -1.07
N ALA A 158 53.14 -3.68 -0.39
CA ALA A 158 52.23 -4.23 0.61
C ALA A 158 51.83 -3.25 1.73
N LYS A 159 52.72 -2.29 2.06
CA LYS A 159 52.46 -1.26 3.08
C LYS A 159 51.50 -0.17 2.62
N ASP A 160 51.44 0.08 1.31
CA ASP A 160 50.58 1.13 0.73
C ASP A 160 49.17 0.62 0.43
N VAL A 161 48.99 -0.71 0.37
CA VAL A 161 47.68 -1.34 0.12
C VAL A 161 46.68 -1.06 1.24
N GLU A 162 47.08 -1.20 2.51
CA GLU A 162 46.18 -0.97 3.65
C GLU A 162 45.71 0.49 3.68
N LYS A 163 46.63 1.43 3.47
CA LYS A 163 46.31 2.86 3.39
C LYS A 163 45.38 3.18 2.22
N TRP A 164 45.64 2.60 1.04
CA TRP A 164 44.79 2.81 -0.13
C TRP A 164 43.37 2.24 0.06
N ILE A 165 43.22 1.09 0.73
CA ILE A 165 41.91 0.53 1.07
C ILE A 165 41.17 1.50 2.01
N GLU A 166 41.84 2.02 3.04
CA GLU A 166 41.22 2.92 4.03
C GLU A 166 40.83 4.28 3.41
N ASP A 167 41.69 4.86 2.56
CA ASP A 167 41.43 6.11 1.84
C ASP A 167 40.22 5.98 0.89
N ASN A 168 40.01 4.82 0.27
CA ASN A 168 38.87 4.57 -0.61
C ASN A 168 37.63 4.08 0.13
N LYS A 169 37.76 3.56 1.35
CA LYS A 169 36.64 3.13 2.18
C LYS A 169 35.68 4.28 2.46
N SER A 170 36.20 5.48 2.74
CA SER A 170 35.39 6.70 2.91
C SER A 170 34.66 7.11 1.63
N ASN A 171 35.24 6.83 0.47
CA ASN A 171 34.63 7.13 -0.83
C ASN A 171 33.51 6.14 -1.18
N TRP A 172 33.59 4.90 -0.66
CA TRP A 172 32.53 3.90 -0.76
C TRP A 172 31.43 4.09 0.30
N GLU A 173 31.79 4.54 1.51
CA GLU A 173 30.85 4.78 2.62
C GLU A 173 30.01 6.05 2.44
N ASN A 174 30.52 7.10 1.77
CA ASN A 174 29.75 8.31 1.43
C ASN A 174 28.59 8.08 0.44
N TYR A 175 28.35 6.84 0.05
CA TYR A 175 27.25 6.41 -0.82
C TYR A 175 26.18 5.58 -0.12
N TYR A 176 26.28 5.39 1.21
CA TYR A 176 25.31 4.65 2.03
C TYR A 176 24.77 5.47 3.20
N ASP A 177 23.44 5.49 3.31
CA ASP A 177 22.75 5.71 4.57
C ASP A 177 22.55 4.34 5.26
N GLY A 178 23.41 4.04 6.23
CA GLY A 178 23.14 3.13 7.34
C GLY A 178 22.99 1.62 7.08
N TYR A 179 24.10 0.90 6.84
CA TYR A 179 24.46 -0.39 7.49
C TYR A 179 25.81 -0.88 6.92
N VAL A 180 26.74 -1.36 7.77
CA VAL A 180 28.07 -1.83 7.35
C VAL A 180 28.13 -3.37 7.33
N PRO A 181 28.31 -4.03 6.18
CA PRO A 181 28.68 -5.45 6.14
C PRO A 181 30.21 -5.66 6.02
N SER A 182 30.62 -6.88 6.36
CA SER A 182 31.99 -7.42 6.43
C SER A 182 32.76 -7.36 5.07
N PRO A 183 34.12 -7.49 5.04
CA PRO A 183 34.99 -7.11 3.92
C PRO A 183 34.94 -7.87 2.58
N GLN A 184 33.81 -8.44 2.13
CA GLN A 184 33.82 -9.18 0.86
C GLN A 184 32.94 -8.66 -0.29
N GLU A 185 31.82 -7.99 -0.06
CA GLU A 185 31.01 -7.46 -1.17
C GLU A 185 30.28 -6.20 -0.70
N THR A 186 30.47 -5.08 -1.40
CA THR A 186 29.72 -3.84 -1.13
C THR A 186 28.82 -3.55 -2.32
N GLU A 187 27.52 -3.77 -2.13
CA GLU A 187 26.46 -3.27 -3.02
C GLU A 187 26.28 -1.77 -2.80
N SER A 188 25.80 -1.02 -3.79
CA SER A 188 25.32 0.38 -3.66
C SER A 188 24.22 0.69 -4.69
N LYS A 189 23.31 1.62 -4.37
CA LYS A 189 22.19 2.01 -5.25
C LYS A 189 22.23 3.50 -5.59
N LYS A 190 22.43 3.84 -6.87
CA LYS A 190 22.26 5.20 -7.42
C LYS A 190 21.16 5.17 -8.46
N ASN A 191 20.09 5.96 -8.28
CA ASN A 191 19.00 6.10 -9.25
C ASN A 191 18.37 4.76 -9.71
N GLY A 192 18.24 3.79 -8.80
CA GLY A 192 17.70 2.46 -9.12
C GLY A 192 18.69 1.46 -9.74
N ASN A 193 19.89 1.90 -10.11
CA ASN A 193 20.95 1.02 -10.63
C ASN A 193 21.83 0.51 -9.48
N LYS A 194 22.00 -0.81 -9.42
CA LYS A 194 22.91 -1.48 -8.47
C LYS A 194 24.34 -1.33 -8.99
N ILE A 195 25.26 -0.92 -8.13
CA ILE A 195 26.70 -0.91 -8.40
C ILE A 195 27.34 -1.82 -7.37
N GLU A 196 28.13 -2.78 -7.83
CA GLU A 196 28.83 -3.73 -6.97
C GLU A 196 30.33 -3.58 -7.19
N THR A 197 31.06 -3.34 -6.11
CA THR A 197 32.51 -3.22 -6.15
C THR A 197 33.12 -4.42 -5.44
N SER A 198 34.00 -5.15 -6.14
CA SER A 198 34.82 -6.21 -5.56
C SER A 198 36.30 -5.88 -5.71
N VAL A 199 37.07 -6.12 -4.65
CA VAL A 199 38.51 -5.89 -4.63
C VAL A 199 39.20 -7.20 -4.33
N LYS A 200 40.13 -7.60 -5.21
CA LYS A 200 40.94 -8.80 -5.07
C LYS A 200 42.41 -8.42 -5.00
N THR A 201 43.10 -8.94 -4.00
CA THR A 201 44.55 -8.74 -3.84
C THR A 201 45.30 -10.04 -4.11
N THR A 202 46.39 -9.96 -4.87
CA THR A 202 47.24 -11.12 -5.22
C THR A 202 48.71 -10.77 -4.97
N LYS A 203 49.44 -11.56 -4.18
CA LYS A 203 50.87 -11.33 -3.92
C LYS A 203 51.69 -11.75 -5.14
N ILE A 204 52.57 -10.88 -5.64
CA ILE A 204 53.39 -11.14 -6.85
C ILE A 204 54.82 -11.60 -6.50
N GLY A 205 55.27 -11.38 -5.25
CA GLY A 205 56.67 -11.59 -4.83
C GLY A 205 57.34 -10.25 -4.53
N ASP A 206 58.53 -10.27 -3.92
CA ASP A 206 59.34 -9.07 -3.59
C ASP A 206 58.61 -7.98 -2.79
N GLY A 207 57.63 -8.35 -1.95
CA GLY A 207 56.85 -7.40 -1.16
C GLY A 207 55.80 -6.60 -1.94
N LYS A 208 55.60 -6.90 -3.24
CA LYS A 208 54.59 -6.28 -4.09
C LYS A 208 53.27 -7.05 -4.11
N VAL A 209 52.18 -6.29 -4.20
CA VAL A 209 50.81 -6.81 -4.25
C VAL A 209 50.11 -6.24 -5.49
N LYS A 210 49.51 -7.12 -6.28
CA LYS A 210 48.55 -6.77 -7.32
C LYS A 210 47.20 -6.50 -6.67
N VAL A 211 46.64 -5.32 -6.86
CA VAL A 211 45.27 -4.98 -6.47
C VAL A 211 44.43 -4.91 -7.74
N GLU A 212 43.42 -5.77 -7.84
CA GLU A 212 42.42 -5.78 -8.90
C GLU A 212 41.10 -5.28 -8.31
N GLN A 213 40.61 -4.14 -8.77
CA GLN A 213 39.31 -3.60 -8.41
C GLN A 213 38.36 -3.79 -9.58
N LYS A 214 37.27 -4.53 -9.37
CA LYS A 214 36.20 -4.71 -10.36
C LYS A 214 34.96 -3.97 -9.90
N ILE A 215 34.47 -3.06 -10.73
CA ILE A 215 33.22 -2.31 -10.52
C ILE A 215 32.22 -2.79 -11.55
N ASN A 216 31.15 -3.46 -11.11
CA ASN A 216 30.03 -3.89 -11.95
C ASN A 216 28.92 -2.86 -11.86
N TYR A 217 28.49 -2.32 -13.00
CA TYR A 217 27.31 -1.49 -13.13
C TYR A 217 26.16 -2.36 -13.62
N PHE A 218 25.14 -2.54 -12.80
CA PHE A 218 23.93 -3.25 -13.19
C PHE A 218 22.89 -2.25 -13.70
N ALA A 219 22.24 -2.59 -14.80
CA ALA A 219 21.07 -1.92 -15.29
C ALA A 219 19.86 -2.85 -15.20
N GLN A 220 18.71 -2.24 -15.01
CA GLN A 220 17.42 -2.89 -15.17
C GLN A 220 17.09 -2.88 -16.67
N GLU A 221 17.23 -4.02 -17.32
CA GLU A 221 16.83 -4.20 -18.71
C GLU A 221 15.47 -4.90 -18.76
N GLU A 222 14.55 -4.33 -19.53
CA GLU A 222 13.24 -4.93 -19.74
C GLU A 222 13.42 -6.28 -20.43
N ASN A 223 13.13 -7.36 -19.69
CA ASN A 223 13.50 -8.72 -20.10
C ASN A 223 12.77 -9.16 -21.38
N ASP A 224 11.59 -8.59 -21.64
CA ASP A 224 10.80 -8.88 -22.83
C ASP A 224 10.02 -7.64 -23.33
N PRO A 225 10.59 -6.86 -24.27
CA PRO A 225 9.90 -5.73 -24.89
C PRO A 225 8.63 -6.14 -25.66
N ALA A 226 8.56 -7.38 -26.17
CA ALA A 226 7.37 -7.88 -26.88
C ALA A 226 6.22 -8.14 -25.90
N PHE A 227 6.52 -8.68 -24.72
CA PHE A 227 5.56 -8.83 -23.64
C PHE A 227 5.04 -7.48 -23.16
N ILE A 228 5.89 -6.48 -22.95
CA ILE A 228 5.47 -5.14 -22.52
C ILE A 228 4.55 -4.50 -23.56
N ARG A 229 4.87 -4.65 -24.86
CA ARG A 229 4.01 -4.20 -25.95
C ARG A 229 2.67 -4.94 -25.95
N LEU A 230 2.66 -6.25 -25.70
CA LEU A 230 1.44 -7.04 -25.57
C LEU A 230 0.59 -6.57 -24.39
N CYS A 231 1.19 -6.32 -23.23
CA CYS A 231 0.49 -5.79 -22.06
C CYS A 231 -0.10 -4.41 -22.33
N SER A 232 0.65 -3.53 -23.00
CA SER A 232 0.17 -2.20 -23.39
C SER A 232 -1.00 -2.28 -24.38
N LEU A 233 -0.94 -3.21 -25.34
CA LEU A 233 -2.03 -3.49 -26.27
C LEU A 233 -3.29 -4.01 -25.56
N ILE A 234 -3.12 -5.00 -24.66
CA ILE A 234 -4.22 -5.57 -23.89
C ILE A 234 -4.85 -4.49 -23.00
N LEU A 235 -4.04 -3.68 -22.32
CA LEU A 235 -4.54 -2.63 -21.44
C LEU A 235 -5.33 -1.59 -22.24
N SER A 236 -4.76 -1.07 -23.32
CA SER A 236 -5.37 -0.06 -24.19
C SER A 236 -6.71 -0.54 -24.77
N ARG A 237 -6.76 -1.79 -25.26
CA ARG A 237 -8.00 -2.40 -25.78
C ARG A 237 -9.10 -2.52 -24.72
N ASN A 238 -8.72 -2.72 -23.46
CA ASN A 238 -9.66 -2.94 -22.36
C ASN A 238 -9.93 -1.68 -21.53
N ALA A 239 -9.29 -0.53 -21.83
CA ALA A 239 -9.30 0.65 -20.97
C ALA A 239 -10.72 1.10 -20.60
N THR A 240 -11.61 1.18 -21.59
CA THR A 240 -13.03 1.55 -21.39
C THR A 240 -13.76 0.59 -20.47
N MET A 241 -13.58 -0.72 -20.66
CA MET A 241 -14.18 -1.74 -19.80
C MET A 241 -13.65 -1.65 -18.37
N LEU A 242 -12.34 -1.49 -18.18
CA LEU A 242 -11.72 -1.37 -16.85
C LEU A 242 -12.21 -0.12 -16.11
N LYS A 243 -12.33 1.01 -16.82
CA LYS A 243 -12.97 2.22 -16.31
C LYS A 243 -14.40 1.95 -15.85
N HIS A 244 -15.21 1.26 -16.66
CA HIS A 244 -16.59 0.94 -16.29
C HIS A 244 -16.69 0.02 -15.08
N VAL A 245 -15.83 -1.00 -14.98
CA VAL A 245 -15.76 -1.89 -13.81
C VAL A 245 -15.47 -1.07 -12.56
N LEU A 246 -14.49 -0.16 -12.61
CA LEU A 246 -14.14 0.68 -11.47
C LEU A 246 -15.29 1.60 -11.06
N LEU A 247 -15.85 2.36 -12.01
CA LEU A 247 -16.95 3.29 -11.76
C LEU A 247 -18.21 2.59 -11.23
N THR A 248 -18.56 1.43 -11.78
CA THR A 248 -19.71 0.64 -11.33
C THR A 248 -19.53 0.21 -9.87
N ASN A 249 -18.32 -0.22 -9.50
CA ASN A 249 -18.02 -0.59 -8.11
C ASN A 249 -18.07 0.61 -7.16
N PHE A 250 -17.58 1.78 -7.57
CA PHE A 250 -17.71 3.01 -6.76
C PHE A 250 -19.17 3.38 -6.52
N GLN A 251 -20.00 3.32 -7.57
CA GLN A 251 -21.43 3.59 -7.47
C GLN A 251 -22.17 2.60 -6.58
N LYS A 252 -21.88 1.29 -6.70
CA LYS A 252 -22.46 0.24 -5.86
C LYS A 252 -22.14 0.48 -4.39
N VAL A 253 -20.86 0.68 -4.06
CA VAL A 253 -20.43 0.94 -2.69
C VAL A 253 -21.06 2.23 -2.15
N GLY A 254 -21.06 3.31 -2.94
CA GLY A 254 -21.71 4.57 -2.56
C GLY A 254 -23.20 4.40 -2.23
N LYS A 255 -23.92 3.61 -3.04
CA LYS A 255 -25.34 3.28 -2.79
C LYS A 255 -25.53 2.47 -1.52
N CYS A 256 -24.69 1.46 -1.27
CA CYS A 256 -24.74 0.65 -0.05
C CYS A 256 -24.50 1.49 1.21
N ILE A 257 -23.55 2.44 1.14
CA ILE A 257 -23.32 3.40 2.22
C ILE A 257 -24.56 4.29 2.44
N ASP A 258 -25.14 4.85 1.37
CA ASP A 258 -26.35 5.68 1.44
C ASP A 258 -27.52 4.92 2.07
N ASP A 259 -27.70 3.65 1.73
CA ASP A 259 -28.77 2.81 2.25
C ASP A 259 -28.55 2.45 3.73
N TYR A 260 -27.30 2.17 4.13
CA TYR A 260 -26.95 2.00 5.54
C TYR A 260 -27.19 3.28 6.36
N LEU A 261 -26.82 4.45 5.84
CA LEU A 261 -27.08 5.75 6.48
C LEU A 261 -28.57 6.04 6.63
N LYS A 262 -29.40 5.66 5.65
CA LYS A 262 -30.86 5.76 5.76
C LYS A 262 -31.42 4.82 6.83
N ALA A 263 -30.93 3.58 6.89
CA ALA A 263 -31.37 2.60 7.88
C ALA A 263 -31.05 3.06 9.32
N THR A 264 -29.82 3.52 9.55
CA THR A 264 -29.38 4.02 10.87
C THR A 264 -30.14 5.27 11.33
N LYS A 265 -30.54 6.16 10.41
CA LYS A 265 -31.39 7.33 10.73
C LYS A 265 -32.79 6.94 11.19
N LYS A 266 -33.39 5.89 10.59
CA LYS A 266 -34.71 5.38 11.00
C LYS A 266 -34.67 4.76 12.40
N ASP A 267 -33.60 4.05 12.74
CA ASP A 267 -33.43 3.45 14.07
C ASP A 267 -33.40 4.49 15.19
N GLY A 268 -32.68 5.61 14.99
CA GLY A 268 -32.58 6.68 15.98
C GLY A 268 -33.91 7.39 16.26
N GLN A 269 -34.86 7.36 15.31
CA GLN A 269 -36.20 7.91 15.49
C GLN A 269 -37.13 6.96 16.27
N SER A 270 -37.05 5.65 16.02
CA SER A 270 -37.86 4.65 16.74
C SER A 270 -37.57 4.60 18.24
N GLN A 271 -36.32 4.82 18.67
CA GLN A 271 -36.00 4.82 20.10
C GLN A 271 -36.48 6.07 20.85
N ARG A 272 -36.61 7.23 20.19
CA ARG A 272 -37.11 8.45 20.85
C ARG A 272 -38.61 8.43 21.16
N ASN A 273 -39.38 7.64 20.41
CA ASN A 273 -40.83 7.50 20.63
C ASN A 273 -41.21 6.33 21.53
N ALA A 274 -40.26 5.46 21.91
CA ALA A 274 -40.53 4.25 22.70
C ALA A 274 -40.67 4.49 24.21
N PHE A 275 -40.42 5.71 24.71
CA PHE A 275 -40.47 6.06 26.14
C PHE A 275 -41.52 7.12 26.50
N ALA A 276 -42.45 7.44 25.60
CA ALA A 276 -43.63 8.22 25.97
C ALA A 276 -44.72 7.29 26.50
N TYR A 277 -44.63 6.93 27.78
CA TYR A 277 -45.73 6.39 28.58
C TYR A 277 -45.95 7.28 29.80
#